data_AF-A0A0A0QVS8-F1
#
_entry.id   AF-A0A0A0QVS8-F1
#
_cell.length_a   1.000
_cell.length_b   1.000
_cell.length_c   1.000
_cell.angle_alpha   90.00
_cell.angle_beta   90.00
_cell.angle_gamma   90.00
#
_symmetry.space_group_name_H-M   'P 1'
#
loop_
_entity.id
_entity.type
_entity.pdbx_description
1 polymer ?
#
loop_
_entity_poly.entity_id
_entity_poly.type
_entity_poly.pdbx_seq_one_letter_code
_entity_poly.pdbx_strand_id
1 'polypeptide(L)'
;SVLSFWISTTCCDSDFCNRGDVEVPAVDETPNGYKCDECFTNQSSDSCTPTGEVECTGKQNTCTSSSGKSAIPGGILKPYSLKGCVTRDYCELLQSMATQVHSEELLCIPAKKL
;
A
#
# COMPACT_ATOMS: atom_id res chain seq x y z
N SER A 1 10.93 -2.82 12.02
CA SER A 1 11.25 -2.35 10.66
C SER A 1 10.00 -1.75 10.07
N VAL A 2 10.10 -0.51 9.57
CA VAL A 2 9.01 0.13 8.82
C VAL A 2 9.03 -0.43 7.40
N LEU A 3 7.90 -0.96 6.93
CA LEU A 3 7.76 -1.38 5.54
C LEU A 3 7.28 -0.17 4.73
N SER A 4 8.11 0.29 3.79
CA SER A 4 7.72 1.31 2.81
C SER A 4 7.67 0.68 1.43
N PHE A 5 6.55 0.87 0.73
CA PHE A 5 6.36 0.34 -0.61
C PHE A 5 5.65 1.38 -1.47
N TRP A 6 6.20 1.65 -2.65
CA TRP A 6 5.68 2.65 -3.58
C TRP A 6 5.46 1.99 -4.94
N ILE A 7 4.26 2.17 -5.49
CA ILE A 7 3.92 1.78 -6.86
C ILE A 7 3.42 3.02 -7.57
N SER A 8 3.99 3.29 -8.74
CA SER A 8 3.43 4.20 -9.73
C SER A 8 2.78 3.38 -10.83
N THR A 9 1.55 3.72 -11.21
CA THR A 9 0.83 3.06 -12.30
C THR A 9 0.27 4.12 -13.23
N THR A 10 0.51 3.93 -14.52
CA THR A 10 -0.03 4.77 -15.59
C THR A 10 -0.75 3.89 -16.58
N CYS A 11 -2.03 4.18 -16.84
CA CYS A 11 -2.83 3.53 -17.87
C CYS A 11 -2.99 4.49 -19.05
N CYS A 12 -2.92 3.96 -20.27
CA CYS A 12 -3.15 4.73 -21.48
C CYS A 12 -3.73 3.83 -22.59
N ASP A 13 -4.49 4.41 -23.51
CA ASP A 13 -5.38 3.68 -24.44
C ASP A 13 -5.08 3.94 -25.93
N SER A 14 -3.93 4.55 -26.23
CA SER A 14 -3.48 4.82 -27.59
C SER A 14 -2.19 4.09 -27.92
N ASP A 15 -1.92 3.88 -29.21
CA ASP A 15 -0.69 3.21 -29.65
C ASP A 15 0.57 3.93 -29.13
N PHE A 16 1.50 3.14 -28.58
CA PHE A 16 2.78 3.61 -28.05
C PHE A 16 2.68 4.72 -26.98
N CYS A 17 1.57 4.83 -26.26
CA CYS A 17 1.35 5.85 -25.23
C CYS A 17 2.29 5.76 -24.02
N ASN A 18 2.84 4.57 -23.76
CA ASN A 18 3.81 4.28 -22.72
C ASN A 18 5.26 4.17 -23.25
N ARG A 19 5.55 4.74 -24.42
CA ARG A 19 6.90 4.78 -24.98
C ARG A 19 7.82 5.71 -24.18
N GLY A 20 9.12 5.50 -24.30
CA GLY A 20 10.14 6.29 -23.63
C GLY A 20 10.71 5.59 -22.40
N ASP A 21 11.49 6.32 -21.62
CA ASP A 21 12.09 5.80 -20.40
C ASP A 21 11.03 5.70 -19.29
N VAL A 22 11.14 4.64 -18.48
CA VAL A 22 10.29 4.48 -17.30
C VAL A 22 10.72 5.48 -16.24
N GLU A 23 9.87 6.46 -15.95
CA GLU A 23 10.09 7.40 -14.86
C GLU A 23 9.50 6.88 -13.56
N VAL A 24 10.35 6.75 -12.53
CA VAL A 24 9.91 6.50 -11.16
C VAL A 24 9.96 7.83 -10.42
N PRO A 25 8.83 8.45 -10.09
CA PRO A 25 8.83 9.71 -9.37
C PRO A 25 9.47 9.51 -7.99
N ALA A 26 10.19 10.54 -7.52
CA ALA A 26 10.71 10.55 -6.16
C ALA A 26 9.56 10.45 -5.15
N VAL A 27 9.78 9.70 -4.08
CA VAL A 27 8.80 9.59 -2.99
C VAL A 27 8.69 10.94 -2.28
N ASP A 28 7.47 11.45 -2.18
CA ASP A 28 7.18 12.65 -1.40
C ASP A 28 6.97 12.27 0.07
N GLU A 29 8.01 12.48 0.87
CA GLU A 29 8.01 12.19 2.31
C GLU A 29 7.48 13.36 3.16
N THR A 30 6.97 14.43 2.54
CA THR A 30 6.44 15.59 3.26
C THR A 30 5.19 15.18 4.06
N PRO A 31 5.14 15.38 5.40
CA PRO A 31 3.94 15.11 6.18
C PRO A 31 2.77 15.94 5.68
N ASN A 32 1.61 15.31 5.51
CA ASN A 32 0.45 15.94 4.85
C ASN A 32 -0.70 16.28 5.79
N GLY A 33 -0.50 16.15 7.11
CA GLY A 33 -1.50 16.49 8.12
C GLY A 33 -2.51 15.38 8.42
N TYR A 34 -2.30 14.16 7.90
CA TYR A 34 -3.11 12.99 8.21
C TYR A 34 -2.32 11.94 9.01
N LYS A 35 -3.04 11.04 9.68
CA LYS A 35 -2.48 9.91 10.39
C LYS A 35 -3.36 8.66 10.35
N CYS A 36 -2.73 7.52 10.54
CA CYS A 36 -3.34 6.19 10.59
C CYS A 36 -2.72 5.34 11.70
N ASP A 37 -3.46 4.35 12.18
CA ASP A 37 -2.87 3.26 12.97
C ASP A 37 -1.79 2.54 12.14
N GLU A 38 -0.70 2.16 12.78
CA GLU A 38 0.37 1.39 12.15
C GLU A 38 0.61 0.03 12.80
N CYS A 39 0.81 -0.98 11.96
CA CYS A 39 1.44 -2.24 12.33
C CYS A 39 1.90 -2.97 11.07
N PHE A 40 2.91 -3.83 11.18
CA PHE A 40 3.31 -4.75 10.12
C PHE A 40 3.86 -6.05 10.71
N THR A 41 3.43 -7.18 10.18
CA THR A 41 4.01 -8.49 10.47
C THR A 41 3.96 -9.39 9.24
N ASN A 42 4.97 -10.25 9.09
CA ASN A 42 5.04 -11.29 8.07
C ASN A 42 4.96 -12.71 8.68
N GLN A 43 4.52 -12.80 9.94
CA GLN A 43 4.43 -14.06 10.69
C GLN A 43 3.00 -14.61 10.78
N SER A 44 1.98 -13.77 10.58
CA SER A 44 0.57 -14.17 10.63
C SER A 44 -0.24 -13.48 9.52
N SER A 45 -1.33 -14.13 9.11
CA SER A 45 -2.39 -13.58 8.27
C SER A 45 -3.52 -12.92 9.10
N ASP A 46 -3.47 -13.01 10.43
CA ASP A 46 -4.44 -12.34 11.31
C ASP A 46 -4.19 -10.82 11.31
N SER A 47 -5.26 -10.01 11.43
CA SER A 47 -5.11 -8.55 11.58
C SER A 47 -4.18 -8.22 12.76
N CYS A 48 -3.14 -7.44 12.49
CA CYS A 48 -2.20 -7.03 13.52
C CYS A 48 -2.83 -6.00 14.47
N THR A 49 -2.43 -6.08 15.74
CA THR A 49 -2.74 -5.06 16.73
C THR A 49 -1.88 -3.83 16.45
N PRO A 50 -2.47 -2.62 16.35
CA PRO A 50 -1.72 -1.38 16.17
C PRO A 50 -0.64 -1.23 17.25
N THR A 51 0.58 -0.88 16.82
CA THR A 51 1.70 -0.58 17.73
C THR A 51 1.88 0.92 17.95
N GLY A 52 1.24 1.75 17.13
CA GLY A 52 1.30 3.21 17.18
C GLY A 52 0.42 3.86 16.11
N GLU A 53 0.62 5.16 15.93
CA GLU A 53 0.08 5.94 14.81
C GLU A 53 1.26 6.43 13.95
N VAL A 54 1.06 6.50 12.62
CA VAL A 54 2.03 7.04 11.66
C VAL A 54 1.46 8.28 10.98
N GLU A 55 2.28 9.31 10.81
CA GLU A 55 1.94 10.48 9.99
C GLU A 55 2.01 10.13 8.50
N CYS A 56 0.95 10.42 7.76
CA CYS A 56 0.89 10.16 6.33
C CYS A 56 1.69 11.22 5.56
N THR A 57 2.25 10.81 4.43
CA THR A 57 3.09 11.67 3.59
C THR A 57 2.54 11.83 2.17
N GLY A 58 2.95 12.91 1.51
CA GLY A 58 2.57 13.21 0.13
C GLY A 58 1.06 13.15 -0.09
N LYS A 59 0.61 12.26 -0.98
CA LYS A 59 -0.82 12.11 -1.36
C LYS A 59 -1.59 11.05 -0.56
N GLN A 60 -0.98 10.43 0.44
CA GLN A 60 -1.62 9.37 1.23
C GLN A 60 -2.70 9.96 2.14
N ASN A 61 -3.97 9.64 1.88
CA ASN A 61 -5.11 10.20 2.60
C ASN A 61 -6.13 9.14 3.06
N THR A 62 -5.74 7.88 3.01
CA THR A 62 -6.57 6.71 3.35
C THR A 62 -5.78 5.80 4.28
N CYS A 63 -6.43 5.27 5.31
CA CYS A 63 -5.87 4.22 6.16
C CYS A 63 -6.30 2.85 5.65
N THR A 64 -5.37 1.91 5.58
CA THR A 64 -5.66 0.51 5.25
C THR A 64 -5.48 -0.40 6.46
N SER A 65 -6.29 -1.46 6.53
CA SER A 65 -6.05 -2.67 7.31
C SER A 65 -6.12 -3.84 6.33
N SER A 66 -5.01 -4.53 6.15
CA SER A 66 -4.90 -5.60 5.15
C SER A 66 -4.13 -6.78 5.71
N SER A 67 -4.67 -7.98 5.55
CA SER A 67 -4.02 -9.20 5.97
C SER A 67 -4.35 -10.38 5.06
N GLY A 68 -3.49 -11.39 5.06
CA GLY A 68 -3.63 -12.56 4.21
C GLY A 68 -2.28 -13.09 3.78
N LYS A 69 -2.16 -13.56 2.54
CA LYS A 69 -0.90 -14.05 1.99
C LYS A 69 -0.47 -13.22 0.79
N SER A 70 0.83 -12.93 0.68
CA SER A 70 1.38 -12.20 -0.46
C SER A 70 2.67 -12.83 -0.97
N ALA A 71 2.92 -12.66 -2.27
CA ALA A 71 4.17 -13.04 -2.92
C ALA A 71 4.51 -12.06 -4.04
N ILE A 72 5.80 -11.89 -4.30
CA ILE A 72 6.25 -11.39 -5.61
C ILE A 72 5.99 -12.50 -6.66
N PRO A 73 5.73 -12.16 -7.93
CA PRO A 73 5.56 -13.15 -8.99
C PRO A 73 6.72 -14.16 -9.04
N GLY A 74 6.39 -15.45 -9.09
CA GLY A 74 7.37 -16.54 -9.02
C GLY A 74 7.84 -16.91 -7.61
N GLY A 75 7.42 -16.17 -6.59
CA GLY A 75 7.69 -16.46 -5.18
C GLY A 75 6.67 -17.39 -4.53
N ILE A 76 6.95 -17.75 -3.27
CA ILE A 76 6.04 -18.51 -2.41
C ILE A 76 5.17 -17.54 -1.62
N LEU A 77 3.86 -17.79 -1.56
CA LEU A 77 2.91 -17.04 -0.72
C LEU A 77 3.32 -17.09 0.75
N LYS A 78 3.56 -15.92 1.33
CA LYS A 78 3.88 -15.76 2.76
C LYS A 78 2.78 -14.98 3.48
N PRO A 79 2.51 -15.29 4.75
CA PRO A 79 1.56 -14.53 5.52
C PRO A 79 2.02 -13.08 5.68
N TYR A 80 1.06 -12.16 5.70
CA TYR A 80 1.29 -10.76 6.01
C TYR A 80 0.06 -10.17 6.71
N SER A 81 0.32 -9.13 7.49
CA SER A 81 -0.71 -8.28 8.08
C SER A 81 -0.15 -6.88 8.28
N LEU A 82 -0.90 -5.86 7.86
CA LEU A 82 -0.45 -4.48 7.88
C LEU A 82 -1.59 -3.49 8.14
N LYS A 83 -1.24 -2.41 8.82
CA LYS A 83 -2.03 -1.17 8.91
C LYS A 83 -1.13 0.02 8.60
N GLY A 84 -1.65 1.02 7.89
CA GLY A 84 -0.89 2.23 7.59
C GLY A 84 -1.53 3.15 6.56
N CYS A 85 -0.78 4.16 6.14
CA CYS A 85 -1.20 5.17 5.17
C CYS A 85 -1.05 4.68 3.72
N VAL A 86 -2.09 4.89 2.91
CA VAL A 86 -2.11 4.59 1.47
C VAL A 86 -2.81 5.71 0.70
N THR A 87 -2.61 5.75 -0.61
CA THR A 87 -3.46 6.53 -1.51
C THR A 87 -4.81 5.82 -1.69
N ARG A 88 -5.84 6.57 -2.07
CA ARG A 88 -7.16 5.98 -2.37
C ARG A 88 -7.10 4.91 -3.47
N ASP A 89 -6.28 5.14 -4.49
CA ASP A 89 -6.12 4.22 -5.62
C ASP A 89 -5.58 2.84 -5.19
N TYR A 90 -4.82 2.77 -4.09
CA TYR A 90 -4.40 1.49 -3.50
C TYR A 90 -5.61 0.58 -3.20
N CYS A 91 -6.67 1.17 -2.66
CA CYS A 91 -7.86 0.45 -2.25
C CYS A 91 -8.77 0.08 -3.44
N GLU A 92 -8.68 0.82 -4.54
CA GLU A 92 -9.53 0.64 -5.72
C GLU A 92 -8.90 -0.28 -6.77
N LEU A 93 -7.56 -0.29 -6.89
CA LEU A 93 -6.85 -0.91 -8.02
C LEU A 93 -5.88 -2.04 -7.64
N LEU A 94 -5.50 -2.16 -6.37
CA LEU A 94 -4.16 -2.67 -6.02
C LEU A 94 -4.11 -4.03 -5.30
N GLN A 95 -4.95 -4.99 -5.70
CA GLN A 95 -4.78 -6.36 -5.23
C GLN A 95 -3.80 -7.21 -6.08
N SER A 96 -3.32 -6.76 -7.26
CA SER A 96 -2.61 -7.69 -8.16
C SER A 96 -1.54 -7.15 -9.10
N MET A 97 -1.19 -5.85 -9.07
CA MET A 97 -0.36 -5.28 -10.15
C MET A 97 1.13 -5.67 -10.10
N ALA A 98 1.71 -5.79 -8.90
CA ALA A 98 3.12 -6.14 -8.72
C ALA A 98 3.34 -7.32 -7.77
N THR A 99 2.33 -7.66 -6.98
CA THR A 99 2.33 -8.73 -5.99
C THR A 99 1.09 -9.58 -6.19
N GLN A 100 1.24 -10.90 -6.02
CA GLN A 100 0.09 -11.78 -5.86
C GLN A 100 -0.38 -11.64 -4.42
N VAL A 101 -1.48 -10.92 -4.22
CA VAL A 101 -2.09 -10.75 -2.90
C VAL A 101 -3.35 -11.60 -2.82
N HIS A 102 -3.37 -12.48 -1.83
CA HIS A 102 -4.56 -13.21 -1.40
C HIS A 102 -5.00 -12.62 -0.07
N SER A 103 -5.79 -11.55 -0.15
CA SER A 103 -6.29 -10.82 1.02
C SER A 103 -7.43 -11.61 1.66
N GLU A 104 -7.30 -11.89 2.94
CA GLU A 104 -8.39 -12.40 3.78
C GLU A 104 -9.17 -11.23 4.38
N GLU A 105 -8.48 -10.13 4.67
CA GLU A 105 -9.04 -8.84 5.08
C GLU A 105 -8.45 -7.72 4.20
N LEU A 106 -9.31 -6.83 3.70
CA LEU A 106 -8.91 -5.54 3.14
C LEU A 106 -9.98 -4.50 3.52
N LEU A 107 -9.61 -3.58 4.39
CA LEU A 107 -10.43 -2.45 4.81
C LEU A 107 -9.70 -1.16 4.53
N CYS A 108 -10.39 -0.23 3.89
CA CYS A 108 -9.89 1.12 3.65
C CYS A 108 -10.89 2.15 4.20
N ILE A 109 -10.38 3.07 4.99
CA ILE A 109 -11.16 4.16 5.59
C ILE A 109 -10.44 5.51 5.40
N PRO A 110 -11.16 6.64 5.34
CA PRO A 110 -10.52 7.95 5.28
C PRO A 110 -9.53 8.16 6.44
N ALA A 111 -8.36 8.73 6.13
CA ALA A 111 -7.37 8.99 7.16
C ALA A 111 -7.82 10.08 8.14
N LYS A 112 -7.37 9.98 9.39
CA LYS A 112 -7.70 10.94 10.43
C LYS A 112 -6.81 12.17 10.26
N LYS A 113 -7.38 13.37 10.33
CA LYS A 113 -6.58 14.60 10.39
C LYS A 113 -5.86 14.70 11.73
N LEU A 114 -4.62 15.19 11.71
CA LEU A 114 -3.87 15.56 12.91
C LEU A 114 -4.61 16.64 13.71
#